data_AF-A0A0G4H4T4-F1
#
_entry.id   AF-A0A0G4H4T4-F1
#
_cell.length_a   1.000
_cell.length_b   1.000
_cell.length_c   1.000
_cell.angle_alpha   90.00
_cell.angle_beta   90.00
_cell.angle_gamma   90.00
#
_symmetry.space_group_name_H-M   'P 1'
#
loop_
_entity.id
_entity.type
_entity.pdbx_description
1 polymer ?
#
loop_
_entity_poly.entity_id
_entity_poly.type
_entity_poly.pdbx_seq_one_letter_code
_entity_poly.pdbx_strand_id
1 'polypeptide(L)'
;MLLSMFLFVALRLERKDQAVNVSAYVPSPADLSLEGCAALLSYYGSSGPNNTEVVVVEHNPFFNMAVWKEGDLISREIQQTKQLGEQGMPLDGDEVLIDVGANVGWYTLKAASEGHRVFAFEPMPQNYELVHWSLCKNGFTHVKLFNVALGSKEQSCWMESAYDNFGNGVVRCKNERDSGGVMQEREHFERASHIKALRFDSLLPALGLDALGSRPLTLKVDIEGSEVGFFEGAQRFFSGPNAPTLIQLEVNERFLIQKGKSAQLLLQKLSTVNNYDIYINQCAKIPKGLIFGSKRRFWAFLKKHGVPEYPGQFDVVAILRTWSDHFMWLSNIYCGFSSVKYLPSYRHLESCNQLQ
;
A
#
# COMPACT_ATOMS: atom_id res chain seq x y z
N MET A 1 30.91 54.31 -32.45
CA MET A 1 30.33 53.07 -33.01
C MET A 1 31.44 52.05 -33.06
N LEU A 2 31.24 50.91 -32.38
CA LEU A 2 32.01 49.66 -32.43
C LEU A 2 33.43 49.59 -31.84
N LEU A 3 33.55 48.57 -30.98
CA LEU A 3 34.69 47.68 -30.70
C LEU A 3 35.81 48.09 -29.73
N SER A 4 35.82 47.39 -28.58
CA SER A 4 36.87 46.43 -28.16
C SER A 4 37.59 46.69 -26.82
N MET A 5 37.98 45.57 -26.20
CA MET A 5 38.81 45.35 -25.00
C MET A 5 38.04 45.21 -23.68
N PHE A 6 37.48 44.03 -23.37
CA PHE A 6 38.15 42.88 -22.75
C PHE A 6 38.97 43.22 -21.49
N LEU A 7 38.36 43.03 -20.31
CA LEU A 7 39.08 42.62 -19.11
C LEU A 7 38.29 41.46 -18.47
N PHE A 8 38.85 40.26 -18.59
CA PHE A 8 38.39 39.04 -17.94
C PHE A 8 38.64 39.15 -16.43
N VAL A 9 37.57 39.11 -15.63
CA VAL A 9 37.64 38.69 -14.22
C VAL A 9 36.84 37.39 -14.12
N ALA A 10 37.56 36.27 -14.12
CA ALA A 10 37.01 34.96 -13.85
C ALA A 10 36.72 34.83 -12.35
N LEU A 11 35.51 35.22 -11.92
CA LEU A 11 34.98 34.82 -10.61
C LEU A 11 34.45 33.40 -10.71
N ARG A 12 35.34 32.46 -10.37
CA ARG A 12 35.00 31.07 -10.08
C ARG A 12 34.14 31.04 -8.81
N LEU A 13 32.81 31.19 -8.98
CA LEU A 13 31.86 30.87 -7.92
C LEU A 13 31.80 29.34 -7.82
N GLU A 14 32.72 28.78 -7.04
CA GLU A 14 32.51 27.48 -6.42
C GLU A 14 31.27 27.61 -5.53
N ARG A 15 30.10 27.28 -6.09
CA ARG A 15 28.97 26.86 -5.27
C ARG A 15 29.48 25.65 -4.49
N LYS A 16 29.78 25.87 -3.22
CA LYS A 16 29.68 24.82 -2.22
C LYS A 16 28.24 24.37 -2.24
N ASP A 17 27.93 23.43 -3.12
CA ASP A 17 26.84 22.48 -2.89
C ASP A 17 27.24 21.79 -1.58
N GLN A 18 26.81 22.36 -0.46
CA GLN A 18 26.59 21.59 0.75
C GLN A 18 25.50 20.59 0.37
N ALA A 19 25.92 19.49 -0.25
CA ALA A 19 25.20 18.24 -0.16
C ALA A 19 24.96 18.03 1.32
N VAL A 20 23.75 18.34 1.77
CA VAL A 20 23.27 17.88 3.07
C VAL A 20 23.39 16.37 2.97
N ASN A 21 24.41 15.84 3.61
CA ASN A 21 24.69 14.41 3.67
C ASN A 21 23.64 13.81 4.60
N VAL A 22 22.39 13.77 4.15
CA VAL A 22 21.35 12.95 4.75
C VAL A 22 21.69 11.54 4.30
N SER A 23 22.62 10.88 5.00
CA SER A 23 22.58 9.42 5.00
C SER A 23 21.20 9.09 5.55
N ALA A 24 20.26 8.76 4.66
CA ALA A 24 18.88 8.49 5.02
C ALA A 24 18.90 7.43 6.11
N TYR A 25 18.53 7.80 7.34
CA TYR A 25 18.37 6.85 8.42
C TYR A 25 17.29 5.86 7.97
N VAL A 26 17.72 4.68 7.53
CA VAL A 26 16.82 3.57 7.25
C VAL A 26 16.35 3.06 8.60
N PRO A 27 15.05 3.15 8.92
CA PRO A 27 14.53 2.64 10.18
C PRO A 27 14.77 1.13 10.26
N SER A 28 15.18 0.67 11.43
CA SER A 28 15.14 -0.76 11.73
C SER A 28 13.68 -1.23 11.76
N PRO A 29 13.40 -2.46 11.32
CA PRO A 29 12.08 -3.04 11.49
C PRO A 29 11.76 -3.23 12.98
N ALA A 30 10.48 -3.46 13.28
CA ALA A 30 10.02 -3.85 14.61
C ALA A 30 10.83 -5.03 15.16
N ASP A 31 11.18 -4.99 16.45
CA ASP A 31 11.81 -6.12 17.12
C ASP A 31 10.76 -7.20 17.40
N LEU A 32 10.81 -8.28 16.61
CA LEU A 32 9.97 -9.47 16.74
C LEU A 32 10.76 -10.65 17.33
N SER A 33 11.91 -10.41 17.96
CA SER A 33 12.62 -11.43 18.73
C SER A 33 11.80 -11.88 19.93
N LEU A 34 12.16 -13.03 20.52
CA LEU A 34 11.51 -13.52 21.74
C LEU A 34 11.61 -12.49 22.88
N GLU A 35 12.75 -11.84 23.04
CA GLU A 35 12.98 -10.82 24.07
C GLU A 35 12.19 -9.54 23.76
N GLY A 36 12.24 -9.05 22.52
CA GLY A 36 11.49 -7.87 22.09
C GLY A 36 9.99 -8.04 22.26
N CYS A 37 9.45 -9.18 21.84
CA CYS A 37 8.03 -9.48 22.02
C CYS A 37 7.65 -9.70 23.49
N ALA A 38 8.49 -10.33 24.31
CA ALA A 38 8.21 -10.45 25.74
C ALA A 38 8.15 -9.08 26.43
N ALA A 39 9.07 -8.17 26.10
CA ALA A 39 9.06 -6.80 26.62
C ALA A 39 7.80 -6.03 26.18
N LEU A 40 7.44 -6.10 24.89
CA LEU A 40 6.25 -5.45 24.33
C LEU A 40 4.96 -5.96 24.98
N LEU A 41 4.80 -7.29 25.08
CA LEU A 41 3.62 -7.91 25.68
C LEU A 41 3.55 -7.67 27.19
N SER A 42 4.69 -7.53 27.87
CA SER A 42 4.71 -7.11 29.28
C SER A 42 4.29 -5.67 29.47
N TYR A 43 4.61 -4.78 28.52
CA TYR A 43 4.24 -3.36 28.59
C TYR A 43 2.74 -3.15 28.35
N TYR A 44 2.17 -3.76 27.31
CA TYR A 44 0.75 -3.60 26.97
C TYR A 44 -0.19 -4.62 27.64
N GLY A 45 0.36 -5.72 28.14
CA GLY A 45 -0.43 -6.84 28.66
C GLY A 45 -1.19 -7.60 27.57
N SER A 46 -2.09 -8.49 28.02
CA SER A 46 -2.92 -9.32 27.14
C SER A 46 -4.06 -8.56 26.45
N SER A 47 -4.35 -7.34 26.89
CA SER A 47 -5.41 -6.49 26.36
C SER A 47 -5.03 -5.69 25.11
N GLY A 48 -3.74 -5.66 24.76
CA GLY A 48 -3.25 -4.85 23.64
C GLY A 48 -3.02 -3.38 23.99
N PRO A 49 -2.66 -2.55 23.00
CA PRO A 49 -2.44 -1.12 23.17
C PRO A 49 -3.67 -0.35 23.68
N ASN A 50 -3.49 0.90 24.09
CA ASN A 50 -4.57 1.73 24.62
C ASN A 50 -5.70 1.93 23.59
N ASN A 51 -6.94 1.86 24.05
CA ASN A 51 -8.16 1.98 23.23
C ASN A 51 -8.30 0.90 22.13
N THR A 52 -7.87 -0.33 22.44
CA THR A 52 -7.95 -1.46 21.52
C THR A 52 -8.82 -2.59 22.05
N GLU A 53 -9.23 -3.46 21.15
CA GLU A 53 -9.85 -4.75 21.43
C GLU A 53 -9.05 -5.84 20.71
N VAL A 54 -8.89 -7.00 21.36
CA VAL A 54 -8.27 -8.17 20.73
C VAL A 54 -9.36 -9.04 20.13
N VAL A 55 -9.31 -9.17 18.81
CA VAL A 55 -10.22 -10.01 18.03
C VAL A 55 -9.48 -11.29 17.64
N VAL A 56 -10.08 -12.44 17.91
CA VAL A 56 -9.66 -13.71 17.33
C VAL A 56 -10.27 -13.80 15.93
N VAL A 57 -9.42 -13.77 14.91
CA VAL A 57 -9.84 -13.90 13.51
C VAL A 57 -10.11 -15.37 13.22
N GLU A 58 -11.36 -15.66 12.85
CA GLU A 58 -11.85 -17.01 12.54
C GLU A 58 -11.50 -17.43 11.11
N HIS A 59 -10.19 -17.47 10.82
CA HIS A 59 -9.66 -18.00 9.57
C HIS A 59 -8.86 -19.29 9.82
N ASN A 60 -8.51 -20.02 8.77
CA ASN A 60 -7.61 -21.17 8.88
C ASN A 60 -6.25 -20.81 8.27
N PRO A 61 -5.20 -20.56 9.07
CA PRO A 61 -5.16 -20.68 10.54
C PRO A 61 -5.69 -19.45 11.29
N PHE A 62 -6.14 -19.69 12.53
CA PHE A 62 -6.63 -18.64 13.43
C PHE A 62 -5.47 -17.75 13.89
N PHE A 63 -5.75 -16.46 14.12
CA PHE A 63 -4.78 -15.55 14.72
C PHE A 63 -5.47 -14.45 15.54
N ASN A 64 -4.73 -13.87 16.47
CA ASN A 64 -5.18 -12.75 17.30
C ASN A 64 -4.79 -11.43 16.63
N MET A 65 -5.68 -10.44 16.67
CA MET A 65 -5.43 -9.13 16.12
C MET A 65 -5.94 -8.06 17.07
N ALA A 66 -5.06 -7.13 17.46
CA ALA A 66 -5.48 -5.89 18.10
C ALA A 66 -6.07 -4.95 17.04
N VAL A 67 -7.27 -4.46 17.30
CA VAL A 67 -7.98 -3.48 16.47
C VAL A 67 -8.45 -2.33 17.33
N TRP A 68 -8.79 -1.20 16.72
CA TRP A 68 -9.36 -0.08 17.45
C TRP A 68 -10.70 -0.48 18.06
N LYS A 69 -10.92 -0.09 19.33
CA LYS A 69 -12.18 -0.38 20.01
C LYS A 69 -13.36 0.36 19.39
N GLU A 70 -13.12 1.60 18.94
CA GLU A 70 -14.11 2.50 18.34
C GLU A 70 -13.44 3.50 17.39
N GLY A 71 -14.25 4.19 16.56
CA GLY A 71 -13.81 5.29 15.68
C GLY A 71 -12.91 4.90 14.50
N ASP A 72 -12.91 3.61 14.11
CA ASP A 72 -12.28 3.11 12.90
C ASP A 72 -13.20 2.11 12.20
N LEU A 73 -13.46 2.31 10.91
CA LEU A 73 -14.43 1.53 10.15
C LEU A 73 -13.94 0.10 9.87
N ILE A 74 -12.64 -0.04 9.60
CA ILE A 74 -12.00 -1.33 9.32
C ILE A 74 -11.99 -2.20 10.58
N SER A 75 -11.62 -1.61 11.73
CA SER A 75 -11.67 -2.27 13.02
C SER A 75 -13.09 -2.70 13.37
N ARG A 76 -14.09 -1.84 13.13
CA ARG A 76 -15.51 -2.19 13.34
C ARG A 76 -15.93 -3.41 12.54
N GLU A 77 -15.57 -3.47 11.26
CA GLU A 77 -15.88 -4.62 10.41
C GLU A 77 -15.23 -5.90 10.95
N ILE A 78 -13.96 -5.84 11.34
CA ILE A 78 -13.22 -6.99 11.90
C ILE A 78 -13.83 -7.45 13.23
N GLN A 79 -14.21 -6.52 14.11
CA GLN A 79 -14.86 -6.84 15.38
C GLN A 79 -16.17 -7.61 15.16
N GLN A 80 -16.98 -7.16 14.21
CA GLN A 80 -18.31 -7.69 13.91
C GLN A 80 -18.27 -9.03 13.17
N THR A 81 -17.41 -9.14 12.17
CA THR A 81 -17.40 -10.27 11.23
C THR A 81 -16.29 -11.27 11.51
N LYS A 82 -15.35 -10.92 12.41
CA LYS A 82 -14.10 -11.66 12.65
C LYS A 82 -13.25 -11.81 11.39
N GLN A 83 -13.51 -10.99 10.36
CA GLN A 83 -12.85 -10.99 9.06
C GLN A 83 -12.79 -9.54 8.49
N LEU A 84 -12.04 -9.28 7.42
CA LEU A 84 -12.10 -8.00 6.69
C LEU A 84 -12.42 -8.25 5.22
N GLY A 85 -13.69 -8.08 4.87
CA GLY A 85 -14.36 -8.65 3.69
C GLY A 85 -13.93 -10.10 3.41
N GLU A 86 -14.25 -10.65 2.22
CA GLU A 86 -13.48 -11.81 1.72
C GLU A 86 -12.31 -11.36 0.83
N GLN A 87 -11.61 -10.35 1.34
CA GLN A 87 -10.44 -9.76 0.70
C GLN A 87 -9.22 -10.64 0.99
N GLY A 88 -9.14 -11.76 0.29
CA GLY A 88 -7.94 -12.57 0.25
C GLY A 88 -6.98 -12.05 -0.81
N MET A 89 -5.73 -11.81 -0.42
CA MET A 89 -4.65 -11.76 -1.39
C MET A 89 -4.28 -13.20 -1.77
N PRO A 90 -4.25 -13.55 -3.08
CA PRO A 90 -3.89 -14.90 -3.49
C PRO A 90 -2.37 -15.07 -3.37
N LEU A 91 -1.94 -15.67 -2.26
CA LEU A 91 -0.58 -16.16 -2.04
C LEU A 91 -0.57 -17.70 -2.20
N ASP A 92 0.61 -18.27 -2.49
CA ASP A 92 0.82 -19.71 -2.66
C ASP A 92 2.25 -20.11 -2.26
N GLY A 93 2.46 -21.37 -1.84
CA GLY A 93 3.81 -21.90 -1.62
C GLY A 93 4.68 -21.02 -0.71
N ASP A 94 5.86 -20.63 -1.17
CA ASP A 94 6.82 -19.79 -0.42
C ASP A 94 6.87 -18.33 -0.91
N GLU A 95 5.78 -17.83 -1.53
CA GLU A 95 5.66 -16.43 -1.93
C GLU A 95 5.90 -15.48 -0.75
N VAL A 96 6.42 -14.30 -1.08
CA VAL A 96 6.66 -13.23 -0.12
C VAL A 96 5.68 -12.08 -0.39
N LEU A 97 5.06 -11.58 0.68
CA LEU A 97 4.20 -10.41 0.63
C LEU A 97 4.99 -9.14 0.91
N ILE A 98 4.81 -8.12 0.08
CA ILE A 98 5.13 -6.72 0.41
C ILE A 98 3.80 -5.99 0.63
N ASP A 99 3.52 -5.59 1.86
CA ASP A 99 2.29 -4.90 2.28
C ASP A 99 2.57 -3.40 2.48
N VAL A 100 2.14 -2.57 1.53
CA VAL A 100 2.30 -1.11 1.57
C VAL A 100 0.98 -0.48 2.05
N GLY A 101 1.03 0.17 3.22
CA GLY A 101 -0.13 0.68 3.95
C GLY A 101 -0.82 -0.44 4.74
N ALA A 102 -0.10 -1.09 5.64
CA ALA A 102 -0.62 -2.27 6.34
C ALA A 102 -1.88 -2.00 7.19
N ASN A 103 -2.16 -0.72 7.51
CA ASN A 103 -3.25 -0.26 8.35
C ASN A 103 -3.22 -1.02 9.68
N VAL A 104 -4.36 -1.50 10.20
CA VAL A 104 -4.43 -2.35 11.40
C VAL A 104 -3.77 -3.73 11.23
N GLY A 105 -3.31 -4.09 10.02
CA GLY A 105 -2.46 -5.26 9.77
C GLY A 105 -3.17 -6.49 9.24
N TRP A 106 -4.40 -6.36 8.69
CA TRP A 106 -5.19 -7.50 8.23
C TRP A 106 -4.42 -8.41 7.25
N TYR A 107 -3.92 -7.85 6.15
CA TYR A 107 -3.18 -8.61 5.13
C TYR A 107 -1.85 -9.14 5.67
N THR A 108 -1.12 -8.31 6.42
CA THR A 108 0.14 -8.70 7.07
C THR A 108 -0.04 -9.91 7.99
N LEU A 109 -1.00 -9.87 8.91
CA LEU A 109 -1.25 -10.96 9.87
C LEU A 109 -1.80 -12.21 9.20
N LYS A 110 -2.67 -12.05 8.20
CA LYS A 110 -3.20 -13.17 7.43
C LYS A 110 -2.09 -13.92 6.67
N ALA A 111 -1.26 -13.20 5.92
CA ALA A 111 -0.15 -13.82 5.20
C ALA A 111 0.86 -14.47 6.16
N ALA A 112 1.14 -13.80 7.29
CA ALA A 112 2.03 -14.34 8.30
C ALA A 112 1.48 -15.62 8.96
N SER A 113 0.16 -15.68 9.24
CA SER A 113 -0.46 -16.87 9.82
C SER A 113 -0.39 -18.07 8.88
N GLU A 114 -0.48 -17.83 7.57
CA GLU A 114 -0.30 -18.83 6.51
C GLU A 114 1.18 -19.22 6.28
N GLY A 115 2.13 -18.61 7.00
CA GLY A 115 3.56 -18.92 6.95
C GLY A 115 4.36 -18.14 5.90
N HIS A 116 3.74 -17.19 5.19
CA HIS A 116 4.42 -16.34 4.22
C HIS A 116 5.33 -15.32 4.89
N ARG A 117 6.51 -15.09 4.32
CA ARG A 117 7.35 -13.96 4.74
C ARG A 117 6.69 -12.65 4.33
N VAL A 118 6.71 -11.66 5.21
CA VAL A 118 6.04 -10.37 4.96
C VAL A 118 7.00 -9.21 5.21
N PHE A 119 7.00 -8.23 4.30
CA PHE A 119 7.58 -6.91 4.49
C PHE A 119 6.44 -5.90 4.54
N ALA A 120 6.15 -5.35 5.72
CA ALA A 120 5.00 -4.48 5.95
C ALA A 120 5.44 -3.05 6.25
N PHE A 121 4.72 -2.08 5.68
CA PHE A 121 4.98 -0.65 5.86
C PHE A 121 3.71 0.05 6.31
N GLU A 122 3.73 0.62 7.52
CA GLU A 122 2.61 1.36 8.09
C GLU A 122 3.09 2.68 8.69
N PRO A 123 2.76 3.84 8.11
CA PRO A 123 3.22 5.12 8.60
C PRO A 123 2.57 5.59 9.89
N MET A 124 1.30 5.24 10.15
CA MET A 124 0.59 5.72 11.34
C MET A 124 1.14 5.00 12.58
N PRO A 125 1.78 5.71 13.53
CA PRO A 125 2.43 5.08 14.67
C PRO A 125 1.49 4.18 15.49
N GLN A 126 0.24 4.63 15.64
CA GLN A 126 -0.75 3.91 16.41
C GLN A 126 -1.15 2.59 15.72
N ASN A 127 -1.41 2.59 14.41
CA ASN A 127 -1.67 1.36 13.67
C ASN A 127 -0.44 0.44 13.69
N TYR A 128 0.76 0.98 13.51
CA TYR A 128 2.01 0.23 13.62
C TYR A 128 2.11 -0.50 14.98
N GLU A 129 1.75 0.14 16.10
CA GLU A 129 1.72 -0.51 17.42
C GLU A 129 0.71 -1.67 17.48
N LEU A 130 -0.47 -1.53 16.84
CA LEU A 130 -1.45 -2.63 16.73
C LEU A 130 -0.86 -3.83 15.99
N VAL A 131 -0.23 -3.60 14.84
CA VAL A 131 0.39 -4.67 14.04
C VAL A 131 1.54 -5.31 14.81
N HIS A 132 2.41 -4.52 15.43
CA HIS A 132 3.55 -5.03 16.20
C HIS A 132 3.09 -5.91 17.36
N TRP A 133 2.13 -5.43 18.16
CA TRP A 133 1.56 -6.22 19.25
C TRP A 133 0.93 -7.51 18.73
N SER A 134 0.16 -7.44 17.64
CA SER A 134 -0.51 -8.61 17.05
C SER A 134 0.48 -9.65 16.54
N LEU A 135 1.57 -9.22 15.88
CA LEU A 135 2.63 -10.12 15.43
C LEU A 135 3.28 -10.84 16.63
N CYS A 136 3.63 -10.10 17.67
CA CYS A 136 4.21 -10.66 18.89
C CYS A 136 3.25 -11.61 19.61
N LYS A 137 1.95 -11.25 19.68
CA LYS A 137 0.91 -12.07 20.33
C LYS A 137 0.78 -13.45 19.68
N ASN A 138 0.99 -13.55 18.37
CA ASN A 138 0.93 -14.81 17.63
C ASN A 138 2.29 -15.49 17.43
N GLY A 139 3.39 -14.87 17.85
CA GLY A 139 4.75 -15.38 17.64
C GLY A 139 5.19 -15.36 16.17
N PHE A 140 4.66 -14.44 15.36
CA PHE A 140 5.02 -14.32 13.95
C PHE A 140 6.33 -13.54 13.78
N THR A 141 7.46 -14.26 13.78
CA THR A 141 8.81 -13.67 13.72
C THR A 141 9.34 -13.51 12.29
N HIS A 142 8.63 -14.02 11.29
CA HIS A 142 9.00 -14.02 9.87
C HIS A 142 8.46 -12.79 9.10
N VAL A 143 8.20 -11.71 9.82
CA VAL A 143 7.72 -10.42 9.31
C VAL A 143 8.76 -9.33 9.56
N LYS A 144 8.95 -8.40 8.62
CA LYS A 144 9.66 -7.14 8.85
C LYS A 144 8.66 -5.99 8.74
N LEU A 145 8.30 -5.40 9.88
CA LEU A 145 7.35 -4.29 9.97
C LEU A 145 8.11 -2.96 10.12
N PHE A 146 7.80 -1.96 9.29
CA PHE A 146 8.47 -0.65 9.30
C PHE A 146 7.47 0.48 9.53
N ASN A 147 7.76 1.38 10.49
CA ASN A 147 6.96 2.58 10.74
C ASN A 147 7.37 3.75 9.84
N VAL A 148 7.06 3.66 8.54
CA VAL A 148 7.35 4.72 7.56
C VAL A 148 6.29 4.79 6.46
N ALA A 149 6.11 6.00 5.93
CA ALA A 149 5.45 6.19 4.65
C ALA A 149 6.42 5.89 3.52
N LEU A 150 5.88 5.42 2.41
CA LEU A 150 6.63 5.28 1.16
C LEU A 150 6.19 6.33 0.16
N GLY A 151 7.15 7.03 -0.43
CA GLY A 151 6.89 8.13 -1.35
C GLY A 151 8.07 8.39 -2.30
N SER A 152 8.01 9.49 -3.03
CA SER A 152 8.95 9.78 -4.12
C SER A 152 10.32 10.29 -3.65
N LYS A 153 10.44 10.70 -2.39
CA LYS A 153 11.65 11.24 -1.77
C LYS A 153 11.64 11.07 -0.26
N GLU A 154 12.82 11.15 0.33
CA GLU A 154 13.03 11.21 1.77
C GLU A 154 12.59 12.58 2.31
N GLN A 155 11.62 12.61 3.22
CA GLN A 155 11.11 13.85 3.82
C GLN A 155 10.31 13.58 5.10
N SER A 156 10.15 14.62 5.92
CA SER A 156 9.17 14.62 7.02
C SER A 156 7.79 14.98 6.51
N CYS A 157 6.78 14.23 6.95
CA CYS A 157 5.38 14.43 6.61
C CYS A 157 4.51 14.31 7.88
N TRP A 158 3.21 14.47 7.69
CA TRP A 158 2.19 14.26 8.70
C TRP A 158 1.21 13.21 8.21
N MET A 159 0.69 12.42 9.14
CA MET A 159 -0.48 11.58 8.93
C MET A 159 -1.70 12.34 9.44
N GLU A 160 -2.67 12.64 8.58
CA GLU A 160 -3.94 13.31 8.93
C GLU A 160 -5.09 12.30 8.80
N SER A 161 -5.94 12.16 9.81
CA SER A 161 -7.08 11.23 9.80
C SER A 161 -8.39 11.92 10.23
N ALA A 162 -9.52 11.39 9.77
CA ALA A 162 -10.84 11.87 10.19
C ALA A 162 -11.11 11.51 11.66
N TYR A 163 -12.01 12.21 12.35
CA TYR A 163 -12.37 11.88 13.74
C TYR A 163 -13.09 10.54 13.89
N ASP A 164 -13.98 10.26 12.96
CA ASP A 164 -14.88 9.10 12.96
C ASP A 164 -14.29 7.88 12.24
N ASN A 165 -13.12 8.05 11.62
CA ASN A 165 -12.34 6.99 10.99
C ASN A 165 -10.83 7.24 11.18
N PHE A 166 -10.39 7.38 12.44
CA PHE A 166 -9.05 7.87 12.75
C PHE A 166 -7.94 6.83 12.50
N GLY A 167 -8.31 5.54 12.39
CA GLY A 167 -7.39 4.48 11.95
C GLY A 167 -7.09 4.54 10.46
N ASN A 168 -7.82 5.35 9.68
CA ASN A 168 -7.53 5.62 8.27
C ASN A 168 -7.00 7.03 8.06
N GLY A 169 -5.74 7.15 7.61
CA GLY A 169 -5.08 8.44 7.47
C GLY A 169 -4.47 8.67 6.10
N VAL A 170 -4.32 9.95 5.77
CA VAL A 170 -3.72 10.43 4.52
C VAL A 170 -2.39 11.12 4.84
N VAL A 171 -1.36 10.75 4.09
CA VAL A 171 -0.04 11.39 4.19
C VAL A 171 -0.07 12.77 3.53
N ARG A 172 0.43 13.78 4.26
CA ARG A 172 0.62 15.18 3.82
C ARG A 172 2.05 15.62 4.08
N CYS A 173 2.75 16.14 3.07
CA CYS A 173 4.14 16.59 3.22
C CYS A 173 4.28 18.10 3.03
N LYS A 174 5.39 18.71 3.50
CA LYS A 174 5.58 20.17 3.58
C LYS A 174 5.21 20.96 2.32
N ASN A 175 5.60 20.49 1.13
CA ASN A 175 5.34 21.21 -0.12
C ASN A 175 3.86 21.14 -0.58
N GLU A 176 3.05 20.28 0.03
CA GLU A 176 1.62 20.12 -0.30
C GLU A 176 0.70 21.03 0.54
N ARG A 177 1.18 21.59 1.66
CA ARG A 177 0.42 22.58 2.45
C ARG A 177 0.48 23.98 1.84
N ASP A 178 1.58 24.33 1.18
CA ASP A 178 1.81 25.67 0.62
C ASP A 178 1.19 25.85 -0.78
N SER A 179 0.82 24.74 -1.44
CA SER A 179 0.33 24.73 -2.82
C SER A 179 -1.16 25.06 -2.95
N GLY A 180 -1.66 26.10 -2.26
CA GLY A 180 -2.91 26.82 -2.58
C GLY A 180 -4.21 26.02 -2.83
N GLY A 181 -4.23 24.72 -2.57
CA GLY A 181 -5.38 23.85 -2.76
C GLY A 181 -6.43 24.30 -1.77
N VAL A 182 -7.55 24.79 -2.31
CA VAL A 182 -8.70 25.34 -1.59
C VAL A 182 -8.86 24.67 -0.23
N MET A 183 -8.63 25.44 0.83
CA MET A 183 -9.08 25.12 2.18
C MET A 183 -10.61 25.10 2.16
N GLN A 184 -11.23 24.04 1.64
CA GLN A 184 -12.62 23.74 1.96
C GLN A 184 -12.60 23.20 3.39
N GLU A 185 -12.95 24.11 4.31
CA GLU A 185 -13.46 23.89 5.68
C GLU A 185 -13.04 22.54 6.32
N ARG A 186 -11.86 22.54 6.95
CA ARG A 186 -11.31 21.38 7.66
C ARG A 186 -11.89 21.25 9.08
N GLU A 187 -13.19 20.98 9.20
CA GLU A 187 -13.82 20.69 10.49
C GLU A 187 -13.68 19.21 10.93
N HIS A 188 -13.07 18.34 10.13
CA HIS A 188 -13.07 16.89 10.38
C HIS A 188 -11.70 16.20 10.55
N PHE A 189 -10.57 16.90 10.43
CA PHE A 189 -9.22 16.32 10.55
C PHE A 189 -8.42 17.02 11.67
N GLU A 190 -8.23 16.36 12.81
CA GLU A 190 -7.51 16.95 13.96
C GLU A 190 -6.25 16.18 14.41
N ARG A 191 -6.14 14.89 14.10
CA ARG A 191 -5.00 14.09 14.55
C ARG A 191 -3.89 14.12 13.51
N ALA A 192 -2.80 14.81 13.85
CA ALA A 192 -1.59 14.87 13.05
C ALA A 192 -0.43 14.20 13.78
N SER A 193 0.03 13.05 13.28
CA SER A 193 1.28 12.42 13.77
C SER A 193 2.42 12.76 12.82
N HIS A 194 3.57 13.17 13.36
CA HIS A 194 4.79 13.36 12.56
C HIS A 194 5.33 12.01 12.10
N ILE A 195 5.55 11.87 10.80
CA ILE A 195 6.04 10.64 10.19
C ILE A 195 7.20 10.93 9.23
N LYS A 196 7.97 9.88 8.90
CA LYS A 196 8.97 9.92 7.84
C LYS A 196 8.41 9.26 6.59
N ALA A 197 8.57 9.91 5.45
CA ALA A 197 8.40 9.31 4.14
C ALA A 197 9.77 9.00 3.53
N LEU A 198 9.94 7.81 2.96
CA LEU A 198 11.17 7.35 2.32
C LEU A 198 10.87 6.81 0.92
N ARG A 199 11.89 6.77 0.06
CA ARG A 199 11.81 6.00 -1.19
C ARG A 199 11.95 4.52 -0.88
N PHE A 200 11.11 3.70 -1.50
CA PHE A 200 11.25 2.24 -1.40
C PHE A 200 12.61 1.76 -1.92
N ASP A 201 13.10 2.38 -2.99
CA ASP A 201 14.43 2.10 -3.54
C ASP A 201 15.57 2.31 -2.53
N SER A 202 15.41 3.23 -1.57
CA SER A 202 16.41 3.51 -0.53
C SER A 202 16.42 2.44 0.57
N LEU A 203 15.34 1.65 0.68
CA LEU A 203 15.19 0.58 1.66
C LEU A 203 15.71 -0.77 1.16
N LEU A 204 15.82 -0.98 -0.17
CA LEU A 204 16.22 -2.26 -0.78
C LEU A 204 17.41 -2.96 -0.09
N PRO A 205 18.52 -2.26 0.26
CA PRO A 205 19.64 -2.91 0.94
C PRO A 205 19.28 -3.48 2.32
N ALA A 206 18.41 -2.80 3.07
CA ALA A 206 17.99 -3.22 4.41
C ALA A 206 16.89 -4.30 4.37
N LEU A 207 16.12 -4.35 3.30
CA LEU A 207 15.12 -5.42 3.11
C LEU A 207 15.80 -6.77 2.91
N GLY A 208 16.97 -6.80 2.25
CA GLY A 208 17.68 -8.05 1.96
C GLY A 208 16.90 -8.94 1.01
N LEU A 209 16.20 -8.34 0.05
CA LEU A 209 15.37 -9.07 -0.92
C LEU A 209 16.20 -10.04 -1.77
N ASP A 210 17.48 -9.74 -2.03
CA ASP A 210 18.36 -10.62 -2.81
C ASP A 210 18.58 -11.99 -2.13
N ALA A 211 18.49 -12.05 -0.79
CA ALA A 211 18.56 -13.30 -0.05
C ALA A 211 17.31 -14.18 -0.22
N LEU A 212 16.24 -13.64 -0.82
CA LEU A 212 15.02 -14.40 -1.12
C LEU A 212 15.19 -15.32 -2.34
N GLY A 213 16.22 -15.12 -3.16
CA GLY A 213 16.44 -15.91 -4.38
C GLY A 213 15.32 -15.70 -5.40
N SER A 214 14.95 -16.74 -6.13
CA SER A 214 13.92 -16.68 -7.18
C SER A 214 12.47 -16.76 -6.67
N ARG A 215 12.22 -16.43 -5.40
CA ARG A 215 10.88 -16.48 -4.82
C ARG A 215 9.98 -15.40 -5.43
N PRO A 216 8.74 -15.74 -5.83
CA PRO A 216 7.81 -14.74 -6.33
C PRO A 216 7.42 -13.77 -5.22
N LEU A 217 7.37 -12.48 -5.56
CA LEU A 217 6.84 -11.44 -4.68
C LEU A 217 5.43 -11.07 -5.12
N THR A 218 4.55 -10.90 -4.15
CA THR A 218 3.25 -10.28 -4.33
C THR A 218 3.24 -8.95 -3.57
N LEU A 219 2.84 -7.88 -4.25
CA LEU A 219 2.80 -6.53 -3.72
C LEU A 219 1.35 -6.09 -3.50
N LYS A 220 1.03 -5.66 -2.27
CA LYS A 220 -0.20 -4.95 -1.94
C LYS A 220 0.11 -3.47 -1.77
N VAL A 221 -0.70 -2.60 -2.36
CA VAL A 221 -0.62 -1.15 -2.17
C VAL A 221 -2.00 -0.57 -1.93
N ASP A 222 -2.19 0.05 -0.78
CA ASP A 222 -3.36 0.83 -0.41
C ASP A 222 -2.91 1.93 0.56
N ILE A 223 -2.67 3.13 0.03
CA ILE A 223 -2.02 4.24 0.75
C ILE A 223 -2.69 5.59 0.47
N GLU A 224 -3.99 5.54 0.20
CA GLU A 224 -4.93 6.67 0.21
C GLU A 224 -4.44 7.89 -0.60
N GLY A 225 -4.09 7.66 -1.86
CA GLY A 225 -3.68 8.71 -2.81
C GLY A 225 -2.17 8.93 -2.88
N SER A 226 -1.38 8.18 -2.13
CA SER A 226 0.08 8.29 -2.16
C SER A 226 0.74 7.32 -3.16
N GLU A 227 -0.08 6.57 -3.93
CA GLU A 227 0.35 5.49 -4.82
C GLU A 227 1.38 6.01 -5.82
N VAL A 228 1.08 7.10 -6.53
CA VAL A 228 2.00 7.66 -7.54
C VAL A 228 3.36 8.02 -6.94
N GLY A 229 3.37 8.58 -5.73
CA GLY A 229 4.61 8.90 -5.03
C GLY A 229 5.41 7.64 -4.69
N PHE A 230 4.75 6.59 -4.20
CA PHE A 230 5.39 5.30 -3.94
C PHE A 230 6.04 4.73 -5.21
N PHE A 231 5.33 4.66 -6.33
CA PHE A 231 5.87 4.14 -7.58
C PHE A 231 7.03 5.00 -8.12
N GLU A 232 6.95 6.34 -7.99
CA GLU A 232 8.06 7.24 -8.32
C GLU A 232 9.32 6.97 -7.48
N GLY A 233 9.15 6.56 -6.22
CA GLY A 233 10.22 6.20 -5.29
C GLY A 233 10.69 4.75 -5.35
N ALA A 234 10.07 3.91 -6.17
CA ALA A 234 10.31 2.46 -6.25
C ALA A 234 10.79 2.00 -7.65
N GLN A 235 11.34 2.90 -8.47
CA GLN A 235 11.68 2.62 -9.87
C GLN A 235 12.71 1.48 -10.01
N ARG A 236 13.73 1.42 -9.13
CA ARG A 236 14.72 0.33 -9.16
C ARG A 236 14.13 -0.99 -8.71
N PHE A 237 13.19 -0.97 -7.77
CA PHE A 237 12.46 -2.17 -7.38
C PHE A 237 11.66 -2.76 -8.55
N PHE A 238 10.88 -1.93 -9.24
CA PHE A 238 10.09 -2.40 -10.38
C PHE A 238 10.96 -2.80 -11.56
N SER A 239 12.05 -2.09 -11.89
CA SER A 239 12.94 -2.50 -12.99
C SER A 239 13.96 -3.59 -12.63
N GLY A 240 13.95 -4.07 -11.38
CA GLY A 240 14.95 -4.97 -10.83
C GLY A 240 14.56 -6.46 -10.88
N PRO A 241 15.48 -7.36 -10.48
CA PRO A 241 15.24 -8.81 -10.46
C PRO A 241 14.17 -9.24 -9.45
N ASN A 242 13.91 -8.41 -8.44
CA ASN A 242 12.90 -8.63 -7.41
C ASN A 242 11.57 -7.94 -7.75
N ALA A 243 11.31 -7.62 -9.02
CA ALA A 243 10.03 -7.01 -9.41
C ALA A 243 8.85 -7.91 -9.00
N PRO A 244 7.74 -7.34 -8.50
CA PRO A 244 6.63 -8.15 -8.02
C PRO A 244 5.90 -8.83 -9.17
N THR A 245 5.60 -10.12 -9.00
CA THR A 245 4.87 -10.96 -9.96
C THR A 245 3.37 -10.68 -9.97
N LEU A 246 2.83 -10.20 -8.85
CA LEU A 246 1.43 -9.83 -8.69
C LEU A 246 1.37 -8.53 -7.90
N ILE A 247 0.54 -7.59 -8.35
CA ILE A 247 0.25 -6.34 -7.67
C ILE A 247 -1.25 -6.27 -7.43
N GLN A 248 -1.67 -6.15 -6.17
CA GLN A 248 -3.00 -5.68 -5.80
C GLN A 248 -2.88 -4.22 -5.43
N LEU A 249 -3.51 -3.36 -6.21
CA LEU A 249 -3.40 -1.92 -6.09
C LEU A 249 -4.80 -1.32 -5.86
N GLU A 250 -5.01 -0.71 -4.71
CA GLU A 250 -6.18 0.10 -4.43
C GLU A 250 -5.87 1.55 -4.83
N VAL A 251 -6.73 2.12 -5.68
CA VAL A 251 -6.56 3.51 -6.13
C VAL A 251 -7.84 4.27 -5.90
N ASN A 252 -7.71 5.37 -5.16
CA ASN A 252 -8.76 6.35 -5.00
C ASN A 252 -8.48 7.57 -5.88
N GLU A 253 -9.13 7.65 -7.04
CA GLU A 253 -8.92 8.73 -8.01
C GLU A 253 -9.19 10.12 -7.40
N ARG A 254 -10.12 10.24 -6.44
CA ARG A 254 -10.38 11.52 -5.76
C ARG A 254 -9.16 12.00 -5.00
N PHE A 255 -8.49 11.10 -4.27
CA PHE A 255 -7.27 11.45 -3.54
C PHE A 255 -6.09 11.72 -4.48
N LEU A 256 -6.00 11.01 -5.61
CA LEU A 256 -4.99 11.30 -6.63
C LEU A 256 -5.18 12.67 -7.27
N ILE A 257 -6.40 13.02 -7.68
CA ILE A 257 -6.71 14.33 -8.29
C ILE A 257 -6.40 15.46 -7.33
N GLN A 258 -6.73 15.32 -6.04
CA GLN A 258 -6.39 16.31 -5.01
C GLN A 258 -4.88 16.56 -4.88
N LYS A 259 -4.05 15.58 -5.24
CA LYS A 259 -2.58 15.67 -5.25
C LYS A 259 -2.02 16.03 -6.63
N GLY A 260 -2.86 16.40 -7.60
CA GLY A 260 -2.46 16.72 -8.97
C GLY A 260 -1.90 15.51 -9.74
N LYS A 261 -2.34 14.29 -9.37
CA LYS A 261 -1.94 13.02 -9.96
C LYS A 261 -3.13 12.36 -10.67
N SER A 262 -2.87 11.25 -11.39
CA SER A 262 -3.88 10.52 -12.15
C SER A 262 -3.62 9.01 -12.06
N ALA A 263 -4.66 8.23 -11.77
CA ALA A 263 -4.57 6.77 -11.84
C ALA A 263 -4.18 6.33 -13.25
N GLN A 264 -4.73 6.95 -14.29
CA GLN A 264 -4.41 6.62 -15.68
C GLN A 264 -2.90 6.61 -15.90
N LEU A 265 -2.21 7.71 -15.59
CA LEU A 265 -0.76 7.84 -15.77
C LEU A 265 0.03 6.82 -14.96
N LEU A 266 -0.43 6.49 -13.75
CA LEU A 266 0.18 5.44 -12.95
C LEU A 266 0.13 4.08 -13.65
N LEU A 267 -1.02 3.74 -14.22
CA LEU A 267 -1.19 2.48 -14.93
C LEU A 267 -0.37 2.41 -16.21
N GLN A 268 -0.26 3.53 -16.96
CA GLN A 268 0.63 3.58 -18.13
C GLN A 268 2.08 3.24 -17.78
N LYS A 269 2.56 3.80 -16.66
CA LYS A 269 3.91 3.52 -16.18
C LYS A 269 4.07 2.05 -15.80
N LEU A 270 3.08 1.46 -15.13
CA LEU A 270 3.13 0.03 -14.79
C LEU A 270 3.14 -0.85 -16.03
N SER A 271 2.26 -0.60 -16.99
CA SER A 271 2.22 -1.40 -18.22
C SER A 271 3.48 -1.28 -19.06
N THR A 272 4.30 -0.23 -18.89
CA THR A 272 5.51 -0.02 -19.70
C THR A 272 6.80 -0.48 -19.01
N VAL A 273 6.87 -0.45 -17.67
CA VAL A 273 8.11 -0.81 -16.95
C VAL A 273 8.40 -2.31 -17.00
N ASN A 274 7.39 -3.17 -16.80
CA ASN A 274 7.55 -4.63 -16.83
C ASN A 274 6.49 -5.35 -17.67
N ASN A 275 5.78 -4.65 -18.55
CA ASN A 275 4.67 -5.24 -19.33
C ASN A 275 3.61 -5.89 -18.43
N TYR A 276 3.25 -5.26 -17.30
CA TYR A 276 2.16 -5.75 -16.47
C TYR A 276 0.86 -5.79 -17.29
N ASP A 277 0.20 -6.94 -17.32
CA ASP A 277 -1.18 -7.04 -17.75
C ASP A 277 -2.07 -6.45 -16.65
N ILE A 278 -2.84 -5.43 -17.01
CA ILE A 278 -3.65 -4.68 -16.04
C ILE A 278 -5.11 -5.12 -16.15
N TYR A 279 -5.65 -5.59 -15.02
CA TYR A 279 -7.05 -5.97 -14.88
C TYR A 279 -7.73 -5.05 -13.89
N ILE A 280 -8.73 -4.30 -14.37
CA ILE A 280 -9.50 -3.39 -13.54
C ILE A 280 -10.77 -4.11 -13.08
N ASN A 281 -10.92 -4.28 -11.78
CA ASN A 281 -12.18 -4.76 -11.23
C ASN A 281 -13.13 -3.57 -11.05
N GLN A 282 -14.03 -3.38 -12.03
CA GLN A 282 -15.04 -2.31 -12.02
C GLN A 282 -16.36 -2.68 -11.35
N CYS A 283 -16.46 -3.87 -10.75
CA CYS A 283 -17.74 -4.37 -10.25
C CYS A 283 -17.67 -4.76 -8.78
N ALA A 284 -18.58 -4.20 -7.99
CA ALA A 284 -19.07 -4.75 -6.72
C ALA A 284 -19.70 -6.17 -6.85
N LYS A 285 -19.43 -6.90 -7.94
CA LYS A 285 -19.99 -8.22 -8.31
C LYS A 285 -18.95 -9.32 -8.52
N ILE A 286 -17.69 -9.16 -8.09
CA ILE A 286 -17.03 -10.37 -7.56
C ILE A 286 -17.88 -10.73 -6.35
N PRO A 287 -18.52 -11.92 -6.30
CA PRO A 287 -19.39 -12.27 -5.19
C PRO A 287 -18.64 -11.99 -3.90
N LYS A 288 -19.33 -11.30 -2.98
CA LYS A 288 -18.97 -11.36 -1.58
C LYS A 288 -19.08 -12.84 -1.12
N GLY A 289 -18.05 -13.64 -1.40
CA GLY A 289 -17.77 -14.97 -0.86
C GLY A 289 -16.45 -15.62 -1.33
N LEU A 290 -15.56 -14.95 -2.07
CA LEU A 290 -14.44 -15.62 -2.77
C LEU A 290 -13.08 -15.41 -2.09
N ILE A 291 -12.80 -16.23 -1.09
CA ILE A 291 -11.45 -16.43 -0.58
C ILE A 291 -10.65 -17.22 -1.60
N PHE A 292 -9.73 -16.56 -2.28
CA PHE A 292 -8.71 -17.24 -3.07
C PHE A 292 -7.61 -17.75 -2.16
N GLY A 293 -7.81 -18.93 -1.57
CA GLY A 293 -6.75 -19.64 -0.84
C GLY A 293 -5.66 -20.24 -1.75
N SER A 294 -5.55 -19.77 -3.00
CA SER A 294 -4.44 -20.02 -3.93
C SER A 294 -4.58 -19.15 -5.18
N LYS A 295 -3.46 -18.77 -5.79
CA LYS A 295 -3.39 -18.16 -7.13
C LYS A 295 -4.10 -19.05 -8.14
N ARG A 296 -3.97 -20.38 -8.06
CA ARG A 296 -4.68 -21.29 -8.97
C ARG A 296 -6.20 -21.08 -8.96
N ARG A 297 -6.81 -20.92 -7.78
CA ARG A 297 -8.26 -20.64 -7.66
C ARG A 297 -8.60 -19.24 -8.15
N PHE A 298 -7.76 -18.26 -7.86
CA PHE A 298 -7.88 -16.89 -8.36
C PHE A 298 -7.91 -16.85 -9.90
N TRP A 299 -6.93 -17.46 -10.53
CA TRP A 299 -6.83 -17.54 -11.98
C TRP A 299 -7.93 -18.37 -12.62
N ALA A 300 -8.38 -19.47 -11.97
CA ALA A 300 -9.54 -20.21 -12.44
C ALA A 300 -10.84 -19.36 -12.41
N PHE A 301 -11.00 -18.53 -11.38
CA PHE A 301 -12.09 -17.57 -11.31
C PHE A 301 -11.98 -16.50 -12.39
N LEU A 302 -10.80 -15.90 -12.57
CA LEU A 302 -10.56 -14.94 -13.64
C LEU A 302 -10.84 -15.56 -15.02
N LYS A 303 -10.40 -16.81 -15.25
CA LYS A 303 -10.69 -17.58 -16.47
C LYS A 303 -12.18 -17.72 -16.72
N LYS A 304 -12.94 -18.07 -15.69
CA LYS A 304 -14.41 -18.16 -15.76
C LYS A 304 -15.07 -16.83 -16.16
N HIS A 305 -14.41 -15.69 -15.88
CA HIS A 305 -14.89 -14.35 -16.20
C HIS A 305 -14.17 -13.71 -17.39
N GLY A 306 -13.56 -14.52 -18.27
CA GLY A 306 -13.02 -14.07 -19.56
C GLY A 306 -11.57 -13.57 -19.53
N VAL A 307 -10.82 -13.80 -18.46
CA VAL A 307 -9.36 -13.58 -18.43
C VAL A 307 -8.63 -14.81 -18.98
N PRO A 308 -7.46 -14.67 -19.62
CA PRO A 308 -6.63 -15.81 -19.99
C PRO A 308 -6.24 -16.71 -18.80
N GLU A 309 -5.85 -17.96 -19.10
CA GLU A 309 -5.41 -18.94 -18.10
C GLU A 309 -4.13 -18.54 -17.37
N TYR A 310 -3.94 -19.10 -16.16
CA TYR A 310 -2.68 -18.99 -15.41
C TYR A 310 -1.51 -19.49 -16.28
N PRO A 311 -0.52 -18.65 -16.60
CA PRO A 311 0.51 -18.98 -17.57
C PRO A 311 1.64 -19.84 -16.98
N GLY A 312 1.56 -20.22 -15.70
CA GLY A 312 2.46 -21.20 -15.09
C GLY A 312 3.89 -20.71 -14.84
N GLN A 313 4.29 -19.58 -15.43
CA GLN A 313 5.59 -18.93 -15.19
C GLN A 313 5.50 -17.43 -15.51
N PHE A 314 5.43 -16.61 -14.45
CA PHE A 314 5.79 -15.19 -14.43
C PHE A 314 5.08 -14.22 -15.40
N ASP A 315 3.76 -14.31 -15.59
CA ASP A 315 3.03 -13.14 -16.11
C ASP A 315 2.61 -12.22 -14.96
N VAL A 316 2.93 -10.94 -15.17
CA VAL A 316 2.90 -9.91 -14.14
C VAL A 316 1.53 -9.23 -14.15
N VAL A 317 0.77 -9.34 -13.06
CA VAL A 317 -0.62 -8.86 -13.03
C VAL A 317 -0.81 -7.73 -12.05
N ALA A 318 -1.38 -6.61 -12.52
CA ALA A 318 -1.88 -5.56 -11.64
C ALA A 318 -3.42 -5.64 -11.58
N ILE A 319 -3.95 -5.97 -10.41
CA ILE A 319 -5.38 -5.94 -10.13
C ILE A 319 -5.70 -4.61 -9.47
N LEU A 320 -6.53 -3.82 -10.12
CA LEU A 320 -6.98 -2.54 -9.60
C LEU A 320 -8.33 -2.66 -8.94
N ARG A 321 -8.44 -2.08 -7.75
CA ARG A 321 -9.70 -1.90 -7.01
C ARG A 321 -9.94 -0.41 -6.79
N THR A 322 -11.19 0.04 -7.00
CA THR A 322 -11.58 1.45 -6.87
C THR A 322 -12.84 1.59 -6.02
N TRP A 323 -12.87 2.55 -5.09
CA TRP A 323 -14.06 2.94 -4.33
C TRP A 323 -14.64 4.26 -4.86
N SER A 324 -15.72 4.22 -5.67
CA SER A 324 -16.75 5.30 -5.80
C SER A 324 -17.68 5.12 -7.00
N ASP A 325 -18.90 5.66 -6.89
CA ASP A 325 -19.99 5.64 -7.90
C ASP A 325 -19.77 6.55 -9.14
N HIS A 326 -18.55 7.04 -9.41
CA HIS A 326 -18.27 7.81 -10.64
C HIS A 326 -17.90 6.87 -11.80
N PHE A 327 -18.92 6.09 -12.18
CA PHE A 327 -18.87 4.90 -13.01
C PHE A 327 -18.71 5.18 -14.53
N MET A 328 -18.99 6.40 -15.01
CA MET A 328 -19.05 6.69 -16.45
C MET A 328 -17.85 7.47 -17.03
N TRP A 329 -17.01 8.08 -16.20
CA TRP A 329 -15.88 8.88 -16.68
C TRP A 329 -14.58 8.05 -16.79
N LEU A 330 -14.38 7.11 -15.86
CA LEU A 330 -13.19 6.24 -15.80
C LEU A 330 -13.13 5.23 -16.95
N SER A 331 -14.27 4.71 -17.42
CA SER A 331 -14.33 3.77 -18.55
C SER A 331 -13.74 4.35 -19.85
N ASN A 332 -14.01 5.62 -20.15
CA ASN A 332 -13.48 6.30 -21.35
C ASN A 332 -11.97 6.56 -21.30
N ILE A 333 -11.39 6.66 -20.11
CA ILE A 333 -9.96 6.93 -19.89
C ILE A 333 -9.11 5.66 -20.02
N TYR A 334 -9.65 4.51 -19.59
CA TYR A 334 -8.96 3.22 -19.62
C TYR A 334 -9.11 2.46 -20.95
N CYS A 335 -10.09 2.82 -21.79
CA CYS A 335 -10.25 2.28 -23.15
C CYS A 335 -9.12 2.65 -24.14
N GLY A 336 -8.24 3.60 -23.78
CA GLY A 336 -7.14 4.07 -24.63
C GLY A 336 -5.85 3.23 -24.61
N PHE A 337 -5.80 2.15 -23.81
CA PHE A 337 -4.61 1.30 -23.71
C PHE A 337 -4.81 -0.04 -24.40
N SER A 338 -3.90 -0.38 -25.31
CA SER A 338 -3.85 -1.70 -25.96
C SER A 338 -3.56 -2.85 -24.99
N SER A 339 -3.00 -2.58 -23.81
CA SER A 339 -2.60 -3.58 -22.80
C SER A 339 -3.51 -3.66 -21.56
N VAL A 340 -4.55 -2.83 -21.47
CA VAL A 340 -5.51 -2.90 -20.35
C VAL A 340 -6.62 -3.86 -20.74
N LYS A 341 -6.59 -5.06 -20.17
CA LYS A 341 -7.59 -6.09 -20.44
C LYS A 341 -8.76 -5.89 -19.48
N TYR A 342 -9.84 -5.33 -20.02
CA TYR A 342 -11.10 -5.26 -19.32
C TYR A 342 -11.70 -6.67 -19.18
N LEU A 343 -12.18 -7.03 -17.98
CA LEU A 343 -12.96 -8.26 -17.76
C LEU A 343 -14.28 -8.17 -18.53
N PRO A 344 -14.49 -8.90 -19.65
CA PRO A 344 -15.65 -8.70 -20.48
C PRO A 344 -16.85 -9.45 -19.89
N SER A 345 -17.73 -8.77 -19.16
CA SER A 345 -19.13 -9.19 -19.05
C SER A 345 -20.07 -8.05 -18.66
N TYR A 346 -20.27 -7.10 -19.57
CA TYR A 346 -21.52 -6.38 -19.67
C TYR A 346 -22.49 -7.21 -20.52
N ARG A 347 -23.33 -8.00 -19.87
CA ARG A 347 -24.68 -8.26 -20.41
C ARG A 347 -25.67 -7.78 -19.37
N HIS A 348 -26.36 -6.70 -19.73
CA HIS A 348 -27.49 -6.06 -19.07
C HIS A 348 -27.92 -6.68 -17.73
N LEU A 349 -27.62 -6.00 -16.63
CA LEU A 349 -28.45 -6.03 -15.43
C LEU A 349 -28.65 -4.58 -14.98
N GLU A 350 -29.90 -4.30 -14.66
CA GLU A 350 -30.50 -2.99 -14.45
C GLU A 350 -29.70 -2.06 -13.51
N SER A 351 -29.86 -0.77 -13.79
CA SER A 351 -29.35 0.41 -13.09
C SER A 351 -28.92 0.23 -11.63
N CYS A 352 -27.71 0.72 -11.32
CA CYS A 352 -27.17 1.00 -9.97
C CYS A 352 -27.97 2.03 -9.13
N ASN A 353 -29.26 2.21 -9.40
CA ASN A 353 -30.16 3.03 -8.59
C ASN A 353 -31.24 2.13 -7.99
N GLN A 354 -30.98 1.55 -6.83
CA GLN A 354 -31.97 1.29 -5.77
C GLN A 354 -31.30 0.60 -4.59
N LEU A 355 -30.79 1.40 -3.65
CA LEU A 355 -30.80 1.07 -2.23
C LEU A 355 -31.19 2.37 -1.51
N GLN A 356 -32.44 2.40 -1.02
CA GLN A 356 -32.91 3.31 0.02
C GLN A 356 -32.27 2.94 1.37
#